data_AF-A0A3N0BLF5-F1
#
_entry.id   AF-A0A3N0BLF5-F1
#
_cell.length_a   1.000
_cell.length_b   1.000
_cell.length_c   1.000
_cell.angle_alpha   90.00
_cell.angle_beta   90.00
_cell.angle_gamma   90.00
#
_symmetry.space_group_name_H-M   'P 1'
#
loop_
_entity.id
_entity.type
_entity.pdbx_description
1 polymer ?
#
loop_
_entity_poly.entity_id
_entity_poly.type
_entity_poly.pdbx_seq_one_letter_code
_entity_poly.pdbx_strand_id
1 'polypeptide(L)'
;MRLTTKIFALLDVISICLLAYPFWSIVTHLNEIPDQTLSQIRVILTLPMFVLLFVSAIGLFLFKKAGFIAYYIQFPFRLIVWVFSIGFITLLPEILNLNQSWFDILFKICFIAEFFRLYFTIQIHRQRL
;
A
#
# COMPACT_ATOMS: atom_id res chain seq x y z
N MET A 1 19.91 3.87 10.32
CA MET A 1 18.83 4.59 9.61
C MET A 1 18.77 4.42 8.08
N ARG A 2 19.85 4.00 7.38
CA ARG A 2 19.80 3.68 5.93
C ARG A 2 18.98 2.41 5.62
N LEU A 3 18.92 1.45 6.56
CA LEU A 3 18.25 0.17 6.35
C LEU A 3 16.72 0.30 6.37
N THR A 4 16.14 1.04 7.31
CA THR A 4 14.68 1.21 7.43
C THR A 4 14.07 1.86 6.19
N THR A 5 14.74 2.87 5.61
CA THR A 5 14.29 3.52 4.37
C THR A 5 14.41 2.61 3.16
N LYS A 6 15.44 1.75 3.11
CA LYS A 6 15.56 0.71 2.08
C LYS A 6 14.48 -0.37 2.23
N ILE A 7 14.17 -0.79 3.45
CA ILE A 7 13.09 -1.74 3.74
C ILE A 7 11.76 -1.15 3.28
N PHE A 8 11.45 0.11 3.61
CA PHE A 8 10.22 0.76 3.15
C PHE A 8 10.13 0.88 1.63
N ALA A 9 11.23 1.22 0.96
CA ALA A 9 11.26 1.23 -0.51
C ALA A 9 11.04 -0.19 -1.08
N LEU A 10 11.61 -1.22 -0.46
CA LEU A 10 11.41 -2.61 -0.87
C LEU A 10 9.95 -3.06 -0.65
N LEU A 11 9.33 -2.68 0.48
CA LEU A 11 7.91 -2.91 0.70
C LEU A 11 7.04 -2.21 -0.35
N ASP A 12 7.37 -0.97 -0.73
CA ASP A 12 6.64 -0.27 -1.79
C ASP A 12 6.79 -0.97 -3.16
N VAL A 13 7.98 -1.47 -3.49
CA VAL A 13 8.20 -2.27 -4.71
C VAL A 13 7.39 -3.56 -4.67
N ILE A 14 7.38 -4.26 -3.54
CA ILE A 14 6.54 -5.45 -3.35
C ILE A 14 5.06 -5.10 -3.54
N SER A 15 4.58 -4.02 -2.90
CA SER A 15 3.20 -3.54 -3.06
C SER A 15 2.88 -3.21 -4.51
N ILE A 16 3.80 -2.61 -5.28
CA ILE A 16 3.63 -2.37 -6.72
C ILE A 16 3.45 -3.69 -7.48
N CYS A 17 4.32 -4.67 -7.25
CA CYS A 17 4.23 -5.98 -7.92
C CYS A 17 2.90 -6.70 -7.61
N LEU A 18 2.47 -6.66 -6.35
CA LEU A 18 1.19 -7.25 -5.94
C LEU A 18 -0.02 -6.49 -6.47
N LEU A 19 0.06 -5.17 -6.54
CA LEU A 19 -1.01 -4.34 -7.11
C LEU A 19 -1.08 -4.42 -8.63
N ALA A 20 0.02 -4.76 -9.31
CA ALA A 20 0.05 -4.83 -10.76
C ALA A 20 -0.98 -5.82 -11.33
N TYR A 21 -1.18 -6.96 -10.66
CA TYR A 21 -2.18 -7.96 -11.06
C TYR A 21 -3.63 -7.47 -10.95
N PRO A 22 -4.12 -7.02 -9.78
CA PRO A 22 -5.47 -6.44 -9.66
C PRO A 22 -5.61 -5.16 -10.49
N PHE A 23 -4.55 -4.36 -10.65
CA PHE A 23 -4.56 -3.19 -11.53
C PHE A 23 -4.78 -3.58 -13.00
N TRP A 24 -4.06 -4.59 -13.50
CA TRP A 24 -4.24 -5.09 -14.85
C TRP A 24 -5.66 -5.64 -15.07
N SER A 25 -6.17 -6.42 -14.10
CA SER A 25 -7.53 -6.94 -14.14
C SER A 25 -8.59 -5.84 -14.19
N ILE A 26 -8.41 -4.77 -13.39
CA ILE A 26 -9.27 -3.59 -13.41
C ILE A 26 -9.21 -2.90 -14.77
N VAL A 27 -8.02 -2.71 -15.34
CA VAL A 27 -7.82 -2.02 -16.63
C VAL A 27 -8.40 -2.83 -17.80
N THR A 28 -8.33 -4.17 -17.77
CA THR A 28 -8.85 -5.01 -18.85
C THR A 28 -10.35 -5.28 -18.74
N HIS A 29 -10.93 -5.23 -17.54
CA HIS A 29 -12.36 -5.48 -17.28
C HIS A 29 -13.11 -4.23 -16.82
N LEU A 30 -12.71 -3.03 -17.28
CA LEU A 30 -13.35 -1.77 -16.92
C LEU A 30 -14.87 -1.74 -17.21
N ASN A 31 -15.33 -2.51 -18.20
CA ASN A 31 -16.74 -2.57 -18.62
C ASN A 31 -17.61 -3.56 -17.83
N GLU A 32 -17.04 -4.40 -16.96
CA GLU A 32 -17.77 -5.40 -16.16
C GLU A 32 -17.85 -5.03 -14.67
N ILE A 33 -17.39 -3.84 -14.30
CA ILE A 33 -17.42 -3.37 -12.91
C ILE A 33 -18.89 -3.19 -12.51
N PRO A 34 -19.38 -3.91 -11.48
CA PRO A 34 -20.75 -3.74 -10.99
C PRO A 34 -21.02 -2.27 -10.63
N ASP A 35 -22.25 -1.79 -10.85
CA ASP A 35 -22.75 -0.43 -10.51
C ASP A 35 -22.81 -0.14 -8.99
N GLN A 36 -21.90 -0.72 -8.20
CA GLN A 36 -21.67 -0.36 -6.82
C GLN A 36 -20.68 0.80 -6.76
N THR A 37 -21.16 1.96 -6.32
CA THR A 37 -20.39 3.21 -6.14
C THR A 37 -19.07 3.01 -5.38
N LEU A 38 -19.05 2.12 -4.38
CA LEU A 38 -17.85 1.74 -3.62
C LEU A 38 -16.77 1.06 -4.47
N SER A 39 -17.17 0.22 -5.43
CA SER A 39 -16.25 -0.48 -6.34
C SER A 39 -15.60 0.50 -7.34
N GLN A 40 -16.40 1.40 -7.91
CA GLN A 40 -15.91 2.44 -8.83
C GLN A 40 -14.98 3.44 -8.13
N ILE A 41 -15.34 3.89 -6.93
CA ILE A 41 -14.47 4.77 -6.11
C ILE A 41 -13.14 4.08 -5.82
N ARG A 42 -13.16 2.79 -5.47
CA ARG A 42 -11.94 2.01 -5.21
C ARG A 42 -11.06 1.94 -6.46
N VAL A 43 -11.63 1.67 -7.63
CA VAL A 43 -10.91 1.62 -8.91
C VAL A 43 -10.28 2.98 -9.24
N ILE A 44 -11.04 4.05 -9.16
CA ILE A 44 -10.57 5.42 -9.43
C ILE A 44 -9.48 5.83 -8.44
N LEU A 45 -9.53 5.38 -7.20
CA LEU A 45 -8.51 5.65 -6.18
C LEU A 45 -7.25 4.76 -6.33
N THR A 46 -7.41 3.55 -6.87
CA THR A 46 -6.28 2.61 -7.06
C THR A 46 -5.31 3.13 -8.11
N LEU A 47 -5.82 3.76 -9.19
CA LEU A 47 -5.02 4.39 -10.25
C LEU A 47 -4.02 5.45 -9.76
N PRO A 48 -4.44 6.55 -9.12
CA PRO A 48 -3.53 7.56 -8.59
C PRO A 48 -2.66 6.98 -7.48
N MET A 49 -3.18 6.06 -6.66
CA MET A 49 -2.37 5.40 -5.63
C MET A 49 -1.22 4.58 -6.24
N PHE A 50 -1.46 3.84 -7.33
CA PHE A 50 -0.44 3.08 -8.03
C PHE A 50 0.66 4.00 -8.57
N VAL A 51 0.30 5.12 -9.20
CA VAL A 51 1.27 6.13 -9.66
C VAL A 51 2.05 6.72 -8.47
N LEU A 52 1.35 7.05 -7.38
CA LEU A 52 1.95 7.55 -6.15
C LEU A 52 2.96 6.54 -5.57
N LEU A 53 2.70 5.23 -5.61
CA LEU A 53 3.66 4.21 -5.16
C LEU A 53 5.01 4.30 -5.89
N PHE A 54 5.00 4.51 -7.20
CA PHE A 54 6.24 4.75 -7.96
C PHE A 54 6.94 6.04 -7.50
N VAL A 55 6.18 7.12 -7.28
CA VAL A 55 6.72 8.39 -6.77
C VAL A 55 7.32 8.22 -5.37
N SER A 56 6.72 7.40 -4.49
CA SER A 56 7.26 7.06 -3.16
C SER A 56 8.55 6.27 -3.30
N ALA A 57 8.57 5.20 -4.10
CA ALA A 57 9.74 4.35 -4.30
C ALA A 57 10.92 5.15 -4.88
N ILE A 58 10.67 5.93 -5.93
CA ILE A 58 11.67 6.81 -6.57
C ILE A 58 12.10 7.93 -5.61
N GLY A 59 11.14 8.55 -4.91
CA GLY A 59 11.38 9.61 -3.93
C GLY A 59 12.20 9.14 -2.74
N LEU A 60 11.95 7.94 -2.21
CA LEU A 60 12.76 7.33 -1.15
C LEU A 60 14.20 7.05 -1.62
N PHE A 61 14.40 6.78 -2.91
CA PHE A 61 15.70 6.49 -3.50
C PHE A 61 16.52 7.75 -3.81
N LEU A 62 15.92 8.76 -4.45
CA LEU A 62 16.60 9.97 -4.94
C LEU A 62 16.54 11.13 -3.94
N PHE A 63 15.35 11.45 -3.44
CA PHE A 63 15.09 12.63 -2.61
C PHE A 63 14.34 12.23 -1.36
N LYS A 64 15.06 11.68 -0.37
CA LYS A 64 14.55 11.18 0.91
C LYS A 64 13.39 11.98 1.53
N LYS A 65 13.36 13.31 1.36
CA LYS A 65 12.28 14.20 1.81
C LYS A 65 10.97 14.05 1.00
N ALA A 66 11.07 13.99 -0.33
CA ALA A 66 9.94 13.84 -1.24
C ALA A 66 9.26 12.47 -1.10
N GLY A 67 10.05 11.40 -0.86
CA GLY A 67 9.49 10.06 -0.60
C GLY A 67 8.61 10.02 0.66
N PHE A 68 8.98 10.75 1.72
CA PHE A 68 8.15 10.85 2.92
C PHE A 68 6.86 11.65 2.69
N ILE A 69 6.92 12.75 1.92
CA ILE A 69 5.73 13.55 1.56
C ILE A 69 4.76 12.73 0.72
N ALA A 70 5.26 12.00 -0.28
CA ALA A 70 4.45 11.10 -1.09
C ALA A 70 3.76 10.03 -0.23
N TYR A 71 4.45 9.49 0.78
CA TYR A 71 3.86 8.54 1.71
C TYR A 71 2.73 9.13 2.56
N TYR A 72 2.87 10.36 3.08
CA TYR A 72 1.80 11.03 3.83
C TYR A 72 0.53 11.20 2.99
N ILE A 73 0.69 11.55 1.72
CA ILE A 73 -0.44 11.71 0.79
C ILE A 73 -1.07 10.34 0.48
N GLN A 74 -0.26 9.29 0.34
CA GLN A 74 -0.74 7.93 0.05
C GLN A 74 -1.49 7.28 1.19
N PHE A 75 -1.09 7.57 2.43
CA PHE A 75 -1.60 6.90 3.62
C PHE A 75 -3.15 6.84 3.69
N PRO A 76 -3.91 7.95 3.54
CA PRO A 76 -5.37 7.88 3.53
C PRO A 76 -5.92 7.02 2.39
N PHE A 77 -5.32 7.09 1.20
CA PHE A 77 -5.76 6.30 0.05
C PHE A 77 -5.49 4.79 0.22
N ARG A 78 -4.36 4.42 0.84
CA ARG A 78 -4.05 3.04 1.20
C ARG A 78 -5.10 2.44 2.13
N LEU A 79 -5.56 3.21 3.11
CA LEU A 79 -6.61 2.79 4.04
C LEU A 79 -7.95 2.58 3.34
N ILE A 80 -8.31 3.44 2.37
CA ILE A 80 -9.59 3.35 1.64
C ILE A 80 -9.60 2.16 0.67
N VAL A 81 -8.50 1.96 -0.05
CA VAL A 81 -8.41 0.91 -1.08
C VAL A 81 -7.96 -0.44 -0.49
N TRP A 82 -7.59 -0.46 0.79
CA TRP A 82 -7.11 -1.63 1.54
C TRP A 82 -5.79 -2.17 1.00
N VAL A 83 -4.92 -1.26 0.57
CA VAL A 83 -3.58 -1.58 0.07
C VAL A 83 -2.60 -1.26 1.17
N PHE A 84 -2.26 -2.29 1.94
CA PHE A 84 -1.26 -2.17 2.99
C PHE A 84 0.11 -2.60 2.48
N SER A 85 1.15 -2.00 3.04
CA SER A 85 2.55 -2.33 2.74
C SER A 85 2.87 -3.80 2.98
N ILE A 86 2.23 -4.37 4.00
CA ILE A 86 2.35 -5.77 4.40
C ILE A 86 1.07 -6.54 4.08
N GLY A 87 0.18 -5.96 3.25
CA GLY A 87 -1.10 -6.57 2.88
C GLY A 87 -0.97 -7.93 2.20
N PHE A 88 0.19 -8.24 1.61
CA PHE A 88 0.46 -9.57 1.05
C PHE A 88 0.32 -10.70 2.06
N ILE A 89 0.49 -10.44 3.36
CA ILE A 89 0.30 -11.44 4.40
C ILE A 89 -1.16 -11.90 4.46
N THR A 90 -2.13 -11.06 4.09
CA THR A 90 -3.55 -11.46 4.05
C THR A 90 -3.86 -12.42 2.90
N LEU A 91 -2.93 -12.64 1.96
CA LEU A 91 -3.04 -13.69 0.93
C LEU A 91 -2.59 -15.06 1.44
N LEU A 92 -1.82 -15.13 2.54
CA LEU A 92 -1.38 -16.41 3.11
C LEU A 92 -2.54 -17.29 3.59
N PRO A 93 -3.56 -16.77 4.30
CA PRO A 93 -4.75 -17.54 4.66
C PRO A 93 -5.48 -18.12 3.45
N GLU A 94 -5.53 -17.36 2.36
CA GLU A 94 -6.21 -17.77 1.13
C GLU A 94 -5.46 -18.91 0.44
N ILE A 95 -4.12 -18.82 0.35
CA ILE A 95 -3.27 -19.87 -0.23
C ILE A 95 -3.27 -21.14 0.63
N LEU A 96 -3.34 -20.99 1.96
CA LEU A 96 -3.29 -22.10 2.92
C LEU A 96 -4.67 -22.64 3.30
N ASN A 97 -5.76 -22.16 2.68
CA ASN A 97 -7.15 -22.49 3.03
C ASN A 97 -7.44 -22.39 4.54
N LEU A 98 -6.88 -21.37 5.19
CA LEU A 98 -7.11 -21.12 6.62
C LEU A 98 -8.48 -20.47 6.84
N ASN A 99 -9.02 -20.69 8.03
CA ASN A 99 -10.33 -20.17 8.43
C ASN A 99 -10.38 -18.63 8.33
N GLN A 100 -11.54 -18.07 8.00
CA GLN A 100 -11.75 -16.64 7.74
C GLN A 100 -11.35 -15.74 8.92
N SER A 101 -11.38 -16.26 10.15
CA SER A 101 -10.86 -15.56 11.34
C SER A 101 -9.38 -15.20 11.25
N TRP A 102 -8.55 -16.03 10.57
CA TRP A 102 -7.14 -15.74 10.38
C TRP A 102 -6.92 -14.58 9.40
N PHE A 103 -7.77 -14.46 8.38
CA PHE A 103 -7.79 -13.30 7.50
C PHE A 103 -8.08 -12.03 8.28
N ASP A 104 -9.13 -12.01 9.11
CA ASP A 104 -9.50 -10.84 9.92
C ASP A 104 -8.40 -10.40 10.88
N ILE A 105 -7.70 -11.36 11.51
CA ILE A 105 -6.58 -11.08 12.40
C ILE A 105 -5.43 -10.45 11.63
N LEU A 106 -5.03 -11.05 10.50
CA LEU A 106 -3.93 -10.55 9.68
C LEU A 106 -4.26 -9.19 9.07
N PHE A 107 -5.52 -8.97 8.69
CA PHE A 107 -6.00 -7.68 8.19
C PHE A 107 -5.85 -6.58 9.25
N LYS A 108 -6.26 -6.84 10.49
CA LYS A 108 -6.07 -5.91 11.62
C LYS A 108 -4.59 -5.64 11.89
N ILE A 109 -3.75 -6.67 11.82
CA ILE A 109 -2.29 -6.51 11.96
C ILE A 109 -1.71 -5.64 10.84
N CYS A 110 -2.15 -5.86 9.59
CA CYS A 110 -1.73 -5.03 8.46
C CYS A 110 -2.12 -3.56 8.66
N PHE A 111 -3.33 -3.32 9.15
CA PHE A 111 -3.82 -1.98 9.47
C PHE A 111 -2.91 -1.31 10.52
N ILE A 112 -2.67 -1.98 11.65
CA ILE A 112 -1.80 -1.49 12.73
C ILE A 112 -0.38 -1.24 12.21
N ALA A 113 0.17 -2.15 11.40
CA ALA A 113 1.51 -2.03 10.84
C ALA A 113 1.66 -0.81 9.92
N GLU A 114 0.61 -0.44 9.18
CA GLU A 114 0.62 0.77 8.36
C GLU A 114 0.73 2.05 9.22
N PHE A 115 0.07 2.08 10.38
CA PHE A 115 0.22 3.17 11.36
C PHE A 115 1.62 3.20 11.97
N PHE A 116 2.21 2.05 12.29
CA PHE A 116 3.60 1.98 12.72
C PHE A 116 4.53 2.53 11.64
N ARG A 117 4.31 2.18 10.37
CA ARG A 117 5.09 2.71 9.24
C ARG A 117 4.99 4.23 9.13
N LEU A 118 3.79 4.78 9.32
CA LEU A 118 3.59 6.23 9.39
C LEU A 118 4.35 6.86 10.56
N TYR A 119 4.27 6.28 11.75
CA TYR A 119 4.97 6.75 12.93
C TYR A 119 6.49 6.77 12.72
N PHE A 120 7.07 5.67 12.23
CA PHE A 120 8.50 5.61 11.92
C PHE A 120 8.90 6.61 10.83
N THR A 121 8.04 6.83 9.83
CA THR A 121 8.25 7.85 8.81
C THR A 121 8.33 9.25 9.42
N ILE A 122 7.42 9.61 10.33
CA ILE A 122 7.45 10.89 11.08
C ILE A 122 8.70 10.99 11.94
N GLN A 123 9.06 9.93 12.68
CA GLN A 123 10.22 9.94 13.56
C GLN A 123 11.53 10.14 12.77
N ILE A 124 11.67 9.46 11.62
CA ILE A 124 12.83 9.60 10.74
C ILE A 124 12.87 10.99 10.09
N HIS A 125 11.70 11.54 9.71
CA HIS A 125 11.61 12.91 9.19
C HIS A 125 12.06 13.93 10.24
N ARG A 126 11.60 13.78 11.50
CA ARG A 126 11.94 14.66 12.62
C ARG A 126 13.41 14.59 13.01
N GLN A 127 14.05 13.42 12.94
CA GLN A 127 15.49 13.27 13.24
C GLN A 127 16.43 13.77 12.11
N ARG A 128 15.90 14.12 10.93
CA ARG A 128 16.66 14.63 9.78
C ARG A 128 16.51 16.14 9.54
N LEU A 129 15.67 16.81 10.31
CA LEU A 129 15.60 18.27 10.45
C LEU A 129 16.53 18.69 11.58
#